data_AF-I7A067-F1
#
_entry.id   AF-I7A067-F1
#
_cell.length_a   1.000
_cell.length_b   1.000
_cell.length_c   1.000
_cell.angle_alpha   90.00
_cell.angle_beta   90.00
_cell.angle_gamma   90.00
#
_symmetry.space_group_name_H-M   'P 1'
#
loop_
_entity.id
_entity.type
_entity.pdbx_description
1 polymer ?
#
loop_
_entity_poly.entity_id
_entity_poly.type
_entity_poly.pdbx_seq_one_letter_code
_entity_poly.pdbx_strand_id
1 'polypeptide(L)'
;MEKNGEIRGNLVHTQPPYSNYIAEQAGRKIGVYALEAGTLYNADGWPSDLEAPRDRIGPKIYGDKMLWTALLSDTTISEPLVYAYPIKDLLVTAAVYAFNSEDLKDVFFIKYCIKNLSYETWENLRAGFFTDTDIGFSLNNKTAYDSIRQISYTYDTLDFNVAGYKFLETPKNSGVYSHRIMRKNNYINPEFGEYSFKRPEQIMYVLKGLSNDGQPMINPVTNKETLFAFTGDPITRTGWLDSPVDVRSFLSTGEFTLKPREKAWMTVVFVYHKGNNLMNSIKEMKLKIERIKANKSLWDFK
;
A
#
# COMPACT_ATOMS: atom_id res chain seq x y z
N MET A 1 -2.70 0.12 15.22
CA MET A 1 -3.71 -0.33 16.19
C MET A 1 -3.74 0.66 17.33
N GLU A 2 -4.91 1.02 17.84
CA GLU A 2 -5.08 1.87 19.01
C GLU A 2 -5.84 1.07 20.07
N LYS A 3 -5.21 0.79 21.23
CA LYS A 3 -5.80 0.01 22.33
C LYS A 3 -5.42 0.67 23.66
N ASN A 4 -6.42 0.99 24.48
CA ASN A 4 -6.23 1.61 25.81
C ASN A 4 -5.38 2.89 25.79
N GLY A 5 -5.48 3.71 24.74
CA GLY A 5 -4.67 4.92 24.56
C GLY A 5 -3.24 4.68 24.06
N GLU A 6 -2.83 3.41 23.87
CA GLU A 6 -1.54 3.08 23.27
C GLU A 6 -1.67 2.87 21.76
N ILE A 7 -0.76 3.50 21.00
CA ILE A 7 -0.61 3.27 19.57
C ILE A 7 0.46 2.21 19.36
N ARG A 8 0.09 1.15 18.63
CA ARG A 8 0.99 0.08 18.22
C ARG A 8 0.99 -0.04 16.71
N GLY A 9 2.16 -0.22 16.11
CA GLY A 9 2.27 -0.18 14.66
C GLY A 9 3.50 -0.90 14.12
N ASN A 10 3.36 -1.42 12.90
CA ASN A 10 4.46 -1.94 12.14
C ASN A 10 4.53 -1.21 10.80
N LEU A 11 5.74 -0.92 10.35
CA LEU A 11 5.98 -0.30 9.05
C LEU A 11 7.28 -0.79 8.42
N VAL A 12 7.38 -0.58 7.11
CA VAL A 12 8.64 -0.53 6.37
C VAL A 12 8.95 0.94 6.16
N HIS A 13 10.17 1.37 6.49
CA HIS A 13 10.65 2.75 6.43
C HIS A 13 11.94 2.84 5.62
N THR A 14 12.29 4.05 5.20
CA THR A 14 13.52 4.32 4.45
C THR A 14 14.77 4.49 5.31
N GLN A 15 14.64 4.54 6.64
CA GLN A 15 15.77 4.66 7.56
C GLN A 15 16.03 3.35 8.31
N PRO A 16 17.31 2.93 8.47
CA PRO A 16 17.66 1.73 9.24
C PRO A 16 17.21 1.76 10.71
N PRO A 17 16.89 0.57 11.30
CA PRO A 17 16.46 -0.65 10.64
C PRO A 17 15.26 -0.39 9.72
N TYR A 18 15.31 -0.80 8.45
CA TYR A 18 14.29 -0.44 7.44
C TYR A 18 12.87 -0.99 7.73
N SER A 19 12.69 -1.83 8.73
CA SER A 19 11.36 -2.26 9.17
C SER A 19 11.41 -2.87 10.57
N ASN A 20 10.26 -2.94 11.24
CA ASN A 20 10.05 -3.77 12.43
C ASN A 20 9.29 -5.08 12.11
N TYR A 21 9.57 -5.63 10.93
CA TYR A 21 9.20 -6.98 10.53
C TYR A 21 10.45 -7.86 10.44
N ILE A 22 10.27 -9.14 10.77
CA ILE A 22 11.24 -10.21 10.54
C ILE A 22 10.67 -11.25 9.59
N ALA A 23 11.55 -11.82 8.78
CA ALA A 23 11.25 -12.93 7.89
C ALA A 23 11.87 -14.23 8.46
N GLU A 24 11.66 -14.49 9.75
CA GLU A 24 12.13 -15.71 10.42
C GLU A 24 11.09 -16.19 11.43
N GLN A 25 10.85 -17.50 11.47
CA GLN A 25 9.97 -18.12 12.46
C GLN A 25 10.60 -19.41 12.99
N ALA A 26 10.76 -19.55 14.31
CA ALA A 26 11.31 -20.74 14.94
C ALA A 26 12.64 -21.24 14.31
N GLY A 27 13.55 -20.31 13.97
CA GLY A 27 14.84 -20.61 13.33
C GLY A 27 14.78 -20.84 11.82
N ARG A 28 13.59 -20.83 11.21
CA ARG A 28 13.39 -20.94 9.76
C ARG A 28 13.33 -19.55 9.12
N LYS A 29 14.33 -19.21 8.30
CA LYS A 29 14.27 -18.02 7.44
C LYS A 29 13.20 -18.19 6.37
N ILE A 30 12.32 -17.20 6.27
CA ILE A 30 11.26 -17.10 5.28
C ILE A 30 11.87 -16.42 4.05
N GLY A 31 12.15 -17.21 3.02
CA GLY A 31 12.61 -16.69 1.73
C GLY A 31 11.49 -16.07 0.90
N VAL A 32 11.85 -15.55 -0.27
CA VAL A 32 10.90 -15.21 -1.33
C VAL A 32 10.73 -16.43 -2.22
N TYR A 33 9.49 -16.85 -2.43
CA TYR A 33 9.15 -17.97 -3.28
C TYR A 33 8.68 -17.45 -4.64
N ALA A 34 9.37 -17.83 -5.71
CA ALA A 34 9.01 -17.49 -7.09
C ALA A 34 8.27 -18.66 -7.74
N LEU A 35 7.08 -18.37 -8.26
CA LEU A 35 6.13 -19.37 -8.75
C LEU A 35 5.61 -18.97 -10.12
N GLU A 36 5.45 -19.95 -11.00
CA GLU A 36 4.91 -19.79 -12.36
C GLU A 36 3.78 -20.77 -12.59
N ALA A 37 2.65 -20.27 -13.10
CA ALA A 37 1.48 -21.08 -13.37
C ALA A 37 1.79 -22.21 -14.36
N GLY A 38 1.18 -23.38 -14.14
CA GLY A 38 1.44 -24.59 -14.92
C GLY A 38 2.70 -25.36 -14.50
N THR A 39 3.52 -24.83 -13.59
CA THR A 39 4.66 -25.57 -13.02
C THR A 39 4.20 -26.45 -11.86
N LEU A 40 4.61 -27.73 -11.85
CA LEU A 40 4.40 -28.63 -10.71
C LEU A 40 5.49 -28.38 -9.67
N TYR A 41 5.11 -27.81 -8.53
CA TYR A 41 6.00 -27.62 -7.39
C TYR A 41 5.82 -28.75 -6.37
N ASN A 42 6.93 -29.23 -5.80
CA ASN A 42 6.84 -30.03 -4.59
C ASN A 42 6.32 -29.15 -3.44
N ALA A 43 5.36 -29.65 -2.66
CA ALA A 43 4.83 -28.95 -1.50
C ALA A 43 5.81 -28.98 -0.31
N ASP A 44 6.87 -29.79 -0.36
CA ASP A 44 7.92 -29.81 0.65
C ASP A 44 8.57 -28.43 0.78
N GLY A 45 8.54 -27.89 1.99
CA GLY A 45 9.04 -26.54 2.27
C GLY A 45 8.10 -25.41 1.85
N TRP A 46 6.91 -25.68 1.30
CA TRP A 46 5.89 -24.64 1.11
C TRP A 46 5.31 -24.22 2.48
N PRO A 47 5.44 -22.94 2.90
CA PRO A 47 5.12 -22.51 4.26
C PRO A 47 3.60 -22.27 4.46
N SER A 48 2.78 -23.32 4.27
CA SER A 48 1.33 -23.25 4.45
C SER A 48 0.92 -22.88 5.88
N ASP A 49 1.76 -23.20 6.86
CA ASP A 49 1.65 -22.77 8.26
C ASP A 49 1.69 -21.24 8.44
N LEU A 50 2.32 -20.54 7.49
CA LEU A 50 2.40 -19.08 7.40
C LEU A 50 1.42 -18.49 6.38
N GLU A 51 0.29 -19.15 6.14
CA GLU A 51 -0.76 -18.70 5.22
C GLU A 51 -0.32 -18.64 3.74
N ALA A 52 0.76 -19.36 3.37
CA ALA A 52 1.12 -19.49 1.97
C ALA A 52 -0.02 -20.18 1.20
N PRO A 53 -0.50 -19.58 0.09
CA PRO A 53 -1.70 -20.07 -0.60
C PRO A 53 -1.47 -21.48 -1.15
N ARG A 54 -2.44 -22.37 -0.96
CA ARG A 54 -2.34 -23.78 -1.36
C ARG A 54 -3.63 -24.26 -2.01
N ASP A 55 -3.52 -25.13 -3.00
CA ASP A 55 -4.62 -25.91 -3.54
C ASP A 55 -4.49 -27.39 -3.12
N ARG A 56 -5.17 -28.31 -3.81
CA ARG A 56 -5.12 -29.74 -3.48
C ARG A 56 -3.78 -30.41 -3.82
N ILE A 57 -3.04 -29.87 -4.80
CA ILE A 57 -1.86 -30.49 -5.39
C ILE A 57 -0.56 -29.78 -5.04
N GLY A 58 -0.62 -28.55 -4.53
CA GLY A 58 0.58 -27.76 -4.20
C GLY A 58 0.28 -26.28 -3.92
N PRO A 59 1.28 -25.41 -4.11
CA PRO A 59 1.09 -23.96 -4.01
C PRO A 59 -0.03 -23.47 -4.94
N LYS A 60 -0.98 -22.70 -4.40
CA LYS A 60 -1.97 -21.98 -5.22
C LYS A 60 -1.31 -20.71 -5.74
N ILE A 61 -1.20 -20.59 -7.06
CA ILE A 61 -0.55 -19.47 -7.73
C ILE A 61 -1.61 -18.44 -8.14
N TYR A 62 -1.34 -17.16 -7.86
CA TYR A 62 -2.16 -16.05 -8.37
C TYR A 62 -1.55 -15.54 -9.68
N GLY A 63 -2.38 -15.29 -10.69
CA GLY A 63 -1.91 -14.91 -12.01
C GLY A 63 -1.04 -15.97 -12.68
N ASP A 64 -0.17 -15.52 -13.60
CA ASP A 64 0.75 -16.40 -14.33
C ASP A 64 2.14 -16.47 -13.70
N LYS A 65 2.56 -15.40 -13.02
CA LYS A 65 3.79 -15.36 -12.21
C LYS A 65 3.50 -14.72 -10.86
N MET A 66 4.07 -15.29 -9.80
CA MET A 66 3.90 -14.83 -8.43
C MET A 66 5.20 -14.88 -7.64
N LEU A 67 5.51 -13.82 -6.91
CA LEU A 67 6.45 -13.81 -5.80
C LEU A 67 5.65 -13.79 -4.50
N TRP A 68 5.98 -14.69 -3.57
CA TRP A 68 5.31 -14.77 -2.27
C TRP A 68 6.30 -14.73 -1.11
N THR A 69 5.94 -14.03 -0.04
CA THR A 69 6.68 -14.02 1.24
C THR A 69 5.76 -13.80 2.44
N ALA A 70 6.29 -14.06 3.64
CA ALA A 70 5.66 -13.78 4.92
C ALA A 70 6.59 -12.98 5.85
N LEU A 71 5.98 -12.09 6.62
CA LEU A 71 6.59 -11.13 7.52
C LEU A 71 5.90 -11.22 8.88
N LEU A 72 6.67 -11.42 9.94
CA LEU A 72 6.21 -11.43 11.31
C LEU A 72 6.62 -10.12 11.98
N SER A 73 5.82 -9.63 12.92
CA SER A 73 6.23 -8.49 13.72
C SER A 73 7.47 -8.82 14.55
N ASP A 74 8.49 -7.96 14.45
CA ASP A 74 9.67 -8.03 15.30
C ASP A 74 9.44 -7.23 16.58
N THR A 75 9.36 -7.91 17.72
CA THR A 75 9.19 -7.27 19.04
C THR A 75 10.51 -6.99 19.75
N THR A 76 11.65 -7.28 19.12
CA THR A 76 12.98 -7.08 19.69
C THR A 76 13.57 -5.71 19.32
N ILE A 77 13.06 -5.08 18.26
CA ILE A 77 13.48 -3.76 17.83
C ILE A 77 12.79 -2.69 18.68
N SER A 78 13.60 -1.82 19.31
CA SER A 78 13.13 -0.65 20.03
C SER A 78 13.61 0.68 19.44
N GLU A 79 14.56 0.65 18.50
CA GLU A 79 15.14 1.84 17.87
C GLU A 79 15.23 1.70 16.34
N PRO A 80 15.04 2.80 15.57
CA PRO A 80 14.59 4.11 16.02
C PRO A 80 13.20 4.06 16.65
N LEU A 81 12.93 5.04 17.52
CA LEU A 81 11.67 5.16 18.27
C LEU A 81 10.40 4.93 17.44
N VAL A 82 10.36 5.24 16.14
CA VAL A 82 9.19 4.96 15.27
C VAL A 82 8.79 3.48 15.25
N TYR A 83 9.70 2.56 15.56
CA TYR A 83 9.44 1.14 15.68
C TYR A 83 9.10 0.67 17.08
N ALA A 84 9.20 1.56 18.08
CA ALA A 84 8.79 1.25 19.43
C ALA A 84 7.30 0.89 19.42
N TYR A 85 6.95 -0.17 20.14
CA TYR A 85 5.58 -0.70 20.23
C TYR A 85 5.03 -1.33 18.94
N PRO A 86 5.68 -2.36 18.40
CA PRO A 86 5.11 -3.16 17.33
C PRO A 86 3.82 -3.88 17.75
N ILE A 87 2.98 -4.25 16.79
CA ILE A 87 1.81 -5.11 17.03
C ILE A 87 2.31 -6.55 17.22
N LYS A 88 2.44 -6.97 18.47
CA LYS A 88 2.84 -8.34 18.83
C LYS A 88 1.93 -9.37 18.16
N ASP A 89 2.52 -10.49 17.71
CA ASP A 89 1.82 -11.61 17.07
C ASP A 89 1.10 -11.26 15.76
N LEU A 90 1.59 -10.25 15.03
CA LEU A 90 1.16 -9.93 13.67
C LEU A 90 1.91 -10.76 12.63
N LEU A 91 1.15 -11.42 11.75
CA LEU A 91 1.63 -12.01 10.51
C LEU A 91 1.07 -11.21 9.33
N VAL A 92 1.96 -10.76 8.44
CA VAL A 92 1.63 -10.19 7.14
C VAL A 92 2.23 -11.06 6.05
N THR A 93 1.43 -11.51 5.07
CA THR A 93 1.97 -12.14 3.86
C THR A 93 1.83 -11.18 2.70
N ALA A 94 2.73 -11.25 1.72
CA ALA A 94 2.63 -10.49 0.47
C ALA A 94 2.79 -11.43 -0.72
N ALA A 95 1.83 -11.37 -1.65
CA ALA A 95 1.91 -12.01 -2.96
C ALA A 95 1.92 -10.93 -4.04
N VAL A 96 3.06 -10.74 -4.70
CA VAL A 96 3.16 -9.90 -5.90
C VAL A 96 2.93 -10.77 -7.11
N TYR A 97 1.95 -10.46 -7.95
CA TYR A 97 1.63 -11.28 -9.11
C TYR A 97 1.23 -10.46 -10.32
N ALA A 98 1.35 -11.08 -11.49
CA ALA A 98 1.00 -10.49 -12.78
C ALA A 98 0.47 -11.57 -13.75
N PHE A 99 -0.17 -11.11 -14.82
CA PHE A 99 -0.71 -11.95 -15.89
C PHE A 99 0.07 -11.70 -17.18
N ASN A 100 0.40 -12.75 -17.90
CA ASN A 100 1.04 -12.72 -19.20
C ASN A 100 -0.02 -12.59 -20.31
N SER A 101 -0.67 -11.44 -20.36
CA SER A 101 -1.64 -11.10 -21.41
C SER A 101 -1.46 -9.65 -21.85
N GLU A 102 -1.68 -9.38 -23.14
CA GLU A 102 -1.48 -8.04 -23.70
C GLU A 102 -2.37 -6.98 -23.01
N ASP A 103 -3.62 -7.33 -22.73
CA ASP A 103 -4.56 -6.46 -22.02
C ASP A 103 -4.10 -6.08 -20.60
N LEU A 104 -3.22 -6.88 -19.98
CA LEU A 104 -2.67 -6.66 -18.64
C LEU A 104 -1.17 -6.31 -18.65
N LYS A 105 -0.62 -5.96 -19.81
CA LYS A 105 0.73 -5.40 -19.91
C LYS A 105 0.89 -4.19 -18.99
N ASP A 106 2.06 -4.05 -18.35
CA ASP A 106 2.37 -2.95 -17.43
C ASP A 106 1.45 -2.90 -16.18
N VAL A 107 0.89 -4.04 -15.79
CA VAL A 107 0.07 -4.21 -14.58
C VAL A 107 0.69 -5.25 -13.68
N PHE A 108 0.76 -4.94 -12.39
CA PHE A 108 0.98 -5.94 -11.36
C PHE A 108 0.07 -5.70 -10.17
N PHE A 109 -0.07 -6.72 -9.34
CA PHE A 109 -0.93 -6.75 -8.18
C PHE A 109 -0.11 -7.10 -6.95
N ILE A 110 -0.54 -6.60 -5.79
CA ILE A 110 -0.01 -7.04 -4.50
C ILE A 110 -1.19 -7.44 -3.61
N LYS A 111 -1.24 -8.71 -3.22
CA LYS A 111 -2.22 -9.23 -2.26
C LYS A 111 -1.56 -9.45 -0.90
N TYR A 112 -2.07 -8.77 0.11
CA TYR A 112 -1.65 -8.89 1.50
C TYR A 112 -2.64 -9.70 2.32
N CYS A 113 -2.13 -10.67 3.10
CA CYS A 113 -2.85 -11.23 4.26
C CYS A 113 -2.43 -10.47 5.51
N ILE A 114 -3.37 -10.08 6.36
CA ILE A 114 -3.09 -9.56 7.70
C ILE A 114 -3.76 -10.51 8.69
N LYS A 115 -2.98 -11.22 9.50
CA LYS A 115 -3.46 -12.23 10.44
C LYS A 115 -3.08 -11.90 11.88
N ASN A 116 -4.05 -12.03 12.77
CA ASN A 116 -3.88 -11.93 14.21
C ASN A 116 -3.48 -13.31 14.77
N LEU A 117 -2.22 -13.51 15.13
CA LEU A 117 -1.76 -14.75 15.77
C LEU A 117 -1.93 -14.74 17.30
N SER A 118 -2.41 -13.65 17.89
CA SER A 118 -2.61 -13.54 19.34
C SER A 118 -3.91 -14.22 19.80
N TYR A 119 -4.13 -14.17 21.12
CA TYR A 119 -5.39 -14.55 21.78
C TYR A 119 -6.30 -13.35 22.08
N GLU A 120 -5.91 -12.16 21.67
CA GLU A 120 -6.60 -10.91 21.93
C GLU A 120 -7.35 -10.43 20.68
N THR A 121 -8.50 -9.78 20.87
CA THR A 121 -9.12 -9.00 19.79
C THR A 121 -8.32 -7.72 19.57
N TRP A 122 -8.07 -7.40 18.31
CA TRP A 122 -7.49 -6.13 17.87
C TRP A 122 -8.56 -5.26 17.27
N GLU A 123 -8.82 -4.14 17.91
CA GLU A 123 -9.77 -3.11 17.48
C GLU A 123 -9.02 -1.94 16.86
N ASN A 124 -9.72 -1.10 16.09
CA ASN A 124 -9.17 0.12 15.49
C ASN A 124 -7.88 -0.14 14.68
N LEU A 125 -7.81 -1.27 13.98
CA LEU A 125 -6.74 -1.56 13.05
C LEU A 125 -6.95 -0.74 11.78
N ARG A 126 -5.85 -0.23 11.23
CA ARG A 126 -5.81 0.44 9.93
C ARG A 126 -4.62 -0.11 9.16
N ALA A 127 -4.75 -0.17 7.84
CA ALA A 127 -3.67 -0.53 6.94
C ALA A 127 -3.40 0.64 5.99
N GLY A 128 -2.15 0.75 5.52
CA GLY A 128 -1.74 1.78 4.58
C GLY A 128 -0.84 1.21 3.50
N PHE A 129 -0.80 1.90 2.36
CA PHE A 129 0.05 1.57 1.24
C PHE A 129 0.80 2.83 0.79
N PHE A 130 2.12 2.78 0.94
CA PHE A 130 3.05 3.82 0.54
C PHE A 130 3.62 3.50 -0.83
N THR A 131 3.78 4.51 -1.68
CA THR A 131 4.47 4.37 -2.95
C THR A 131 5.48 5.49 -3.17
N ASP A 132 6.69 5.06 -3.53
CA ASP A 132 7.76 5.87 -4.09
C ASP A 132 7.74 5.75 -5.61
N THR A 133 6.80 6.46 -6.23
CA THR A 133 6.57 6.34 -7.68
C THR A 133 7.40 7.39 -8.40
N ASP A 134 8.65 7.04 -8.70
CA ASP A 134 9.57 7.84 -9.53
C ASP A 134 9.46 7.39 -11.00
N ILE A 135 8.62 8.07 -11.80
CA ILE A 135 8.46 7.80 -13.23
C ILE A 135 9.17 8.85 -14.07
N GLY A 136 9.97 8.41 -15.05
CA GLY A 136 10.77 9.35 -15.85
C GLY A 136 11.76 10.13 -14.98
N PHE A 137 11.77 11.46 -15.10
CA PHE A 137 12.58 12.31 -14.23
C PHE A 137 11.77 12.74 -13.00
N SER A 138 12.17 12.28 -11.82
CA SER A 138 11.39 12.43 -10.58
C SER A 138 11.01 13.88 -10.26
N LEU A 139 11.85 14.87 -10.58
CA LEU A 139 11.52 16.27 -10.31
C LEU A 139 10.39 16.84 -11.20
N ASN A 140 9.96 16.12 -12.24
CA ASN A 140 8.80 16.48 -13.06
C ASN A 140 7.49 15.88 -12.54
N ASN A 141 7.57 15.00 -11.54
CA ASN A 141 6.45 14.19 -11.10
C ASN A 141 5.52 14.99 -10.19
N LYS A 142 4.23 14.67 -10.28
CA LYS A 142 3.19 15.22 -9.42
C LYS A 142 2.27 14.11 -8.97
N THR A 143 1.81 14.17 -7.72
CA THR A 143 0.77 13.26 -7.22
C THR A 143 -0.61 13.85 -7.48
N ALA A 144 -1.59 13.00 -7.78
CA ALA A 144 -3.00 13.36 -7.78
C ALA A 144 -3.87 12.21 -7.27
N TYR A 145 -5.08 12.56 -6.85
CA TYR A 145 -6.09 11.62 -6.38
C TYR A 145 -7.43 11.86 -7.08
N ASP A 146 -7.90 10.86 -7.84
CA ASP A 146 -9.26 10.87 -8.41
C ASP A 146 -10.23 10.38 -7.34
N SER A 147 -10.98 11.29 -6.72
CA SER A 147 -11.89 10.98 -5.61
C SER A 147 -13.12 10.16 -6.04
N ILE A 148 -13.54 10.26 -7.30
CA ILE A 148 -14.67 9.49 -7.85
C ILE A 148 -14.26 8.04 -8.03
N ARG A 149 -13.07 7.81 -8.60
CA ARG A 149 -12.55 6.46 -8.85
C ARG A 149 -11.70 5.92 -7.71
N GLN A 150 -11.37 6.72 -6.70
CA GLN A 150 -10.46 6.35 -5.61
C GLN A 150 -9.10 5.83 -6.12
N ILE A 151 -8.49 6.55 -7.07
CA ILE A 151 -7.20 6.20 -7.68
C ILE A 151 -6.17 7.24 -7.25
N SER A 152 -5.08 6.78 -6.63
CA SER A 152 -3.87 7.59 -6.44
C SER A 152 -2.97 7.41 -7.65
N TYR A 153 -2.40 8.48 -8.18
CA TYR A 153 -1.51 8.38 -9.33
C TYR A 153 -0.43 9.46 -9.33
N THR A 154 0.73 9.08 -9.84
CA THR A 154 1.82 9.98 -10.20
C THR A 154 1.79 10.20 -11.70
N TYR A 155 1.97 11.44 -12.14
CA TYR A 155 2.09 11.78 -13.55
C TYR A 155 3.29 12.70 -13.81
N ASP A 156 3.96 12.46 -14.94
CA ASP A 156 5.04 13.31 -15.44
C ASP A 156 4.44 14.40 -16.35
N THR A 157 4.75 15.65 -16.05
CA THR A 157 4.22 16.81 -16.78
C THR A 157 4.89 17.06 -18.13
N LEU A 158 6.04 16.42 -18.42
CA LEU A 158 6.84 16.61 -19.63
C LEU A 158 6.89 15.37 -20.53
N ASP A 159 6.85 14.15 -19.97
CA ASP A 159 7.00 12.89 -20.75
C ASP A 159 5.73 12.00 -20.77
N PHE A 160 4.59 12.55 -20.33
CA PHE A 160 3.27 11.90 -20.34
C PHE A 160 3.16 10.54 -19.64
N ASN A 161 4.20 10.11 -18.90
CA ASN A 161 4.17 8.91 -18.09
C ASN A 161 3.11 9.08 -16.99
N VAL A 162 2.35 8.03 -16.73
CA VAL A 162 1.49 7.94 -15.56
C VAL A 162 1.61 6.57 -14.92
N ALA A 163 1.62 6.55 -13.59
CA ALA A 163 1.55 5.34 -12.80
C ALA A 163 0.49 5.53 -11.72
N GLY A 164 -0.51 4.66 -11.70
CA GLY A 164 -1.64 4.74 -10.78
C GLY A 164 -1.84 3.45 -10.01
N TYR A 165 -2.40 3.57 -8.80
CA TYR A 165 -2.77 2.44 -7.98
C TYR A 165 -4.08 2.66 -7.23
N LYS A 166 -4.72 1.55 -6.86
CA LYS A 166 -6.00 1.52 -6.15
C LYS A 166 -6.12 0.27 -5.28
N PHE A 167 -6.86 0.38 -4.19
CA PHE A 167 -7.33 -0.77 -3.42
C PHE A 167 -8.46 -1.50 -4.16
N LEU A 168 -8.17 -2.70 -4.64
CA LEU A 168 -9.17 -3.64 -5.17
C LEU A 168 -9.93 -4.36 -4.05
N GLU A 169 -9.28 -4.57 -2.91
CA GLU A 169 -9.89 -5.14 -1.70
C GLU A 169 -9.29 -4.43 -0.49
N THR A 170 -10.10 -4.12 0.51
CA THR A 170 -9.64 -3.60 1.80
C THR A 170 -9.99 -4.58 2.93
N PRO A 171 -9.21 -4.59 4.03
CA PRO A 171 -9.48 -5.47 5.16
C PRO A 171 -10.90 -5.30 5.68
N LYS A 172 -11.67 -6.40 5.76
CA LYS A 172 -13.07 -6.40 6.23
C LYS A 172 -13.97 -5.37 5.54
N ASN A 173 -13.68 -5.03 4.27
CA ASN A 173 -14.40 -4.01 3.50
C ASN A 173 -14.41 -2.61 4.16
N SER A 174 -13.34 -2.26 4.89
CA SER A 174 -13.22 -0.98 5.59
C SER A 174 -13.12 0.27 4.69
N GLY A 175 -13.02 0.10 3.37
CA GLY A 175 -12.93 1.18 2.40
C GLY A 175 -11.61 1.97 2.44
N VAL A 176 -11.47 2.90 1.48
CA VAL A 176 -10.39 3.90 1.49
C VAL A 176 -10.79 5.01 2.46
N TYR A 177 -9.90 5.36 3.38
CA TYR A 177 -10.15 6.39 4.39
C TYR A 177 -9.46 7.71 4.09
N SER A 178 -8.19 7.68 3.65
CA SER A 178 -7.44 8.89 3.34
C SER A 178 -6.48 8.70 2.18
N HIS A 179 -6.22 9.81 1.48
CA HIS A 179 -5.09 10.01 0.58
C HIS A 179 -4.28 11.18 1.11
N ARG A 180 -3.15 10.90 1.73
CA ARG A 180 -2.37 11.87 2.51
C ARG A 180 -1.26 12.47 1.65
N ILE A 181 -0.95 13.75 1.86
CA ILE A 181 0.34 14.32 1.43
C ILE A 181 1.47 13.47 2.03
N MET A 182 2.43 13.10 1.19
CA MET A 182 3.67 12.45 1.61
C MET A 182 4.81 13.04 0.80
N ARG A 183 5.82 13.57 1.49
CA ARG A 183 6.97 14.22 0.86
C ARG A 183 8.23 13.44 1.19
N LYS A 184 9.08 13.23 0.18
CA LYS A 184 10.40 12.63 0.41
C LYS A 184 11.19 13.46 1.40
N ASN A 185 11.28 14.78 1.19
CA ASN A 185 12.08 15.71 1.97
C ASN A 185 11.22 16.76 2.69
N ASN A 186 11.81 17.46 3.66
CA ASN A 186 11.14 18.47 4.49
C ASN A 186 11.15 19.89 3.89
N TYR A 187 11.43 20.06 2.59
CA TYR A 187 11.51 21.39 1.96
C TYR A 187 10.13 22.01 1.66
N ILE A 188 9.16 21.16 1.34
CA ILE A 188 7.78 21.54 1.02
C ILE A 188 6.90 20.71 1.95
N ASN A 189 5.97 21.34 2.67
CA ASN A 189 5.12 20.66 3.65
C ASN A 189 5.93 19.76 4.63
N PRO A 190 6.91 20.32 5.38
CA PRO A 190 7.78 19.55 6.30
C PRO A 190 7.01 18.68 7.31
N GLU A 191 5.82 19.12 7.70
CA GLU A 191 4.89 18.43 8.58
C GLU A 191 4.33 17.13 7.95
N PHE A 192 4.49 16.93 6.64
CA PHE A 192 4.12 15.71 5.91
C PHE A 192 5.35 14.94 5.38
N GLY A 193 6.55 15.33 5.77
CA GLY A 193 7.81 14.74 5.28
C GLY A 193 8.12 13.37 5.88
N GLU A 194 8.74 12.50 5.09
CA GLU A 194 9.19 11.19 5.55
C GLU A 194 10.32 11.30 6.57
N TYR A 195 11.23 12.27 6.42
CA TYR A 195 12.34 12.46 7.37
C TYR A 195 11.90 12.94 8.75
N SER A 196 10.75 13.61 8.88
CA SER A 196 10.19 14.03 10.18
C SER A 196 9.35 12.93 10.86
N PHE A 197 9.30 11.74 10.26
CA PHE A 197 8.69 10.55 10.83
C PHE A 197 9.67 9.85 11.79
N LYS A 198 9.38 9.92 13.08
CA LYS A 198 10.31 9.60 14.19
C LYS A 198 9.67 8.91 15.39
N ARG A 199 8.35 8.95 15.55
CA ARG A 199 7.63 8.45 16.75
C ARG A 199 6.52 7.47 16.39
N PRO A 200 6.20 6.47 17.24
CA PRO A 200 5.18 5.45 16.96
C PRO A 200 3.80 6.02 16.66
N GLU A 201 3.39 7.09 17.35
CA GLU A 201 2.05 7.67 17.22
C GLU A 201 1.80 8.22 15.82
N GLN A 202 2.88 8.63 15.15
CA GLN A 202 2.82 9.18 13.80
C GLN A 202 2.36 8.13 12.78
N ILE A 203 2.58 6.83 13.02
CA ILE A 203 2.00 5.75 12.20
C ILE A 203 0.48 5.90 12.13
N MET A 204 -0.15 6.14 13.28
CA MET A 204 -1.60 6.33 13.32
C MET A 204 -2.01 7.66 12.69
N TYR A 205 -1.26 8.74 12.89
CA TYR A 205 -1.55 10.03 12.26
C TYR A 205 -1.52 9.94 10.74
N VAL A 206 -0.49 9.31 10.18
CA VAL A 206 -0.37 9.09 8.73
C VAL A 206 -1.54 8.24 8.21
N LEU A 207 -1.89 7.16 8.90
CA LEU A 207 -3.04 6.31 8.54
C LEU A 207 -4.40 7.04 8.67
N LYS A 208 -4.49 8.06 9.53
CA LYS A 208 -5.66 8.93 9.68
C LYS A 208 -5.63 10.15 8.75
N GLY A 209 -4.66 10.26 7.85
CA GLY A 209 -4.56 11.39 6.90
C GLY A 209 -4.07 12.70 7.53
N LEU A 210 -3.45 12.64 8.71
CA LEU A 210 -2.95 13.80 9.45
C LEU A 210 -1.46 14.04 9.19
N SER A 211 -0.98 15.24 9.48
CA SER A 211 0.45 15.56 9.51
C SER A 211 1.19 14.73 10.57
N ASN A 212 2.52 14.74 10.53
CA ASN A 212 3.37 14.10 11.53
C ASN A 212 3.21 14.69 12.95
N ASP A 213 2.52 15.83 13.07
CA ASP A 213 2.17 16.48 14.34
C ASP A 213 0.67 16.35 14.67
N GLY A 214 -0.06 15.51 13.94
CA GLY A 214 -1.47 15.21 14.19
C GLY A 214 -2.45 16.29 13.69
N GLN A 215 -2.00 17.22 12.85
CA GLN A 215 -2.85 18.28 12.31
C GLN A 215 -3.55 17.84 11.02
N PRO A 216 -4.77 18.33 10.73
CA PRO A 216 -5.47 18.01 9.49
C PRO A 216 -4.79 18.64 8.27
N MET A 217 -4.96 18.02 7.10
CA MET A 217 -4.61 18.67 5.82
C MET A 217 -5.64 19.74 5.49
N ILE A 218 -5.18 20.93 5.10
CA ILE A 218 -6.05 22.01 4.62
C ILE A 218 -6.00 22.05 3.10
N ASN A 219 -7.16 21.92 2.45
CA ASN A 219 -7.26 22.15 1.02
C ASN A 219 -7.09 23.66 0.74
N PRO A 220 -6.06 24.08 0.00
CA PRO A 220 -5.74 25.50 -0.20
C PRO A 220 -6.76 26.21 -1.11
N VAL A 221 -7.57 25.48 -1.87
CA VAL A 221 -8.60 26.07 -2.74
C VAL A 221 -9.87 26.39 -1.95
N THR A 222 -10.23 25.54 -1.00
CA THR A 222 -11.47 25.68 -0.22
C THR A 222 -11.24 26.23 1.19
N ASN A 223 -9.99 26.27 1.65
CA ASN A 223 -9.58 26.58 3.02
C ASN A 223 -10.32 25.73 4.08
N LYS A 224 -10.52 24.44 3.78
CA LYS A 224 -11.21 23.48 4.65
C LYS A 224 -10.32 22.28 4.91
N GLU A 225 -10.49 21.67 6.08
CA GLU A 225 -9.90 20.39 6.41
C GLU A 225 -10.36 19.30 5.42
N THR A 226 -9.46 18.38 5.09
CA THR A 226 -9.74 17.23 4.23
C THR A 226 -8.84 16.05 4.56
N LEU A 227 -9.31 14.85 4.26
CA LEU A 227 -8.52 13.60 4.33
C LEU A 227 -7.91 13.21 2.98
N PHE A 228 -8.19 13.98 1.93
CA PHE A 228 -7.78 13.68 0.56
C PHE A 228 -7.02 14.86 -0.04
N ALA A 229 -5.73 14.65 -0.27
CA ALA A 229 -4.85 15.59 -0.91
C ALA A 229 -4.99 15.53 -2.44
N PHE A 230 -4.59 16.62 -3.10
CA PHE A 230 -4.41 16.68 -4.55
C PHE A 230 -5.61 16.19 -5.39
N THR A 231 -6.82 16.57 -4.96
CA THR A 231 -8.09 16.15 -5.59
C THR A 231 -8.47 16.99 -6.82
N GLY A 232 -7.57 17.85 -7.31
CA GLY A 232 -7.76 18.64 -8.51
C GLY A 232 -7.63 17.81 -9.79
N ASP A 233 -8.07 18.42 -10.90
CA ASP A 233 -7.96 17.83 -12.23
C ASP A 233 -6.73 18.42 -12.97
N PRO A 234 -5.69 17.62 -13.24
CA PRO A 234 -4.48 18.10 -13.91
C PRO A 234 -4.71 18.46 -15.39
N ILE A 235 -5.79 18.00 -16.02
CA ILE A 235 -6.10 18.28 -17.43
C ILE A 235 -6.73 19.66 -17.56
N THR A 236 -7.77 19.94 -16.78
CA THR A 236 -8.42 21.26 -16.76
C THR A 236 -7.66 22.28 -15.91
N ARG A 237 -6.68 21.83 -15.13
CA ARG A 237 -5.87 22.62 -14.19
C ARG A 237 -6.72 23.32 -13.12
N THR A 238 -7.70 22.61 -12.59
CA THR A 238 -8.63 23.13 -11.57
C THR A 238 -8.52 22.36 -10.25
N GLY A 239 -8.88 22.99 -9.14
CA GLY A 239 -8.84 22.38 -7.81
C GLY A 239 -7.43 22.30 -7.21
N TRP A 240 -7.25 21.43 -6.20
CA TRP A 240 -5.97 21.30 -5.50
C TRP A 240 -5.01 20.41 -6.30
N LEU A 241 -3.99 21.02 -6.89
CA LEU A 241 -2.95 20.33 -7.66
C LEU A 241 -1.65 20.27 -6.87
N ASP A 242 -0.84 19.25 -7.15
CA ASP A 242 0.51 19.14 -6.58
C ASP A 242 1.55 19.98 -7.35
N SER A 243 2.66 20.26 -6.68
CA SER A 243 3.86 20.87 -7.24
C SER A 243 4.83 19.80 -7.74
N PRO A 244 5.60 20.08 -8.82
CA PRO A 244 6.52 19.09 -9.38
C PRO A 244 7.71 18.88 -8.43
N VAL A 245 7.84 17.67 -7.91
CA VAL A 245 8.89 17.26 -6.95
C VAL A 245 9.11 15.75 -7.03
N ASP A 246 10.13 15.25 -6.35
CA ASP A 246 10.27 13.82 -6.02
C ASP A 246 9.13 13.40 -5.06
N VAL A 247 8.06 12.83 -5.64
CA VAL A 247 6.76 12.64 -4.96
C VAL A 247 6.61 11.27 -4.30
N ARG A 248 5.89 11.25 -3.19
CA ARG A 248 5.35 10.03 -2.60
C ARG A 248 3.83 10.07 -2.64
N SER A 249 3.20 8.90 -2.55
CA SER A 249 1.75 8.80 -2.34
C SER A 249 1.46 7.83 -1.21
N PHE A 250 0.37 8.07 -0.49
CA PHE A 250 -0.05 7.19 0.60
C PHE A 250 -1.58 7.07 0.65
N LEU A 251 -2.09 5.86 0.49
CA LEU A 251 -3.49 5.51 0.75
C LEU A 251 -3.62 4.75 2.05
N SER A 252 -4.69 5.02 2.81
CA SER A 252 -5.03 4.25 4.00
C SER A 252 -6.45 3.72 3.99
N THR A 253 -6.69 2.67 4.76
CA THR A 253 -8.01 2.06 4.92
C THR A 253 -8.79 2.68 6.08
N GLY A 254 -10.09 2.45 6.09
CA GLY A 254 -10.89 2.62 7.31
C GLY A 254 -10.47 1.65 8.40
N GLU A 255 -11.08 1.81 9.57
CA GLU A 255 -10.87 0.91 10.70
C GLU A 255 -11.48 -0.46 10.44
N PHE A 256 -10.81 -1.49 10.98
CA PHE A 256 -11.32 -2.84 11.01
C PHE A 256 -10.90 -3.54 12.31
N THR A 257 -11.58 -4.65 12.60
CA THR A 257 -11.33 -5.49 13.77
C THR A 257 -10.86 -6.87 13.31
N LEU A 258 -9.90 -7.44 14.05
CA LEU A 258 -9.49 -8.84 13.91
C LEU A 258 -9.61 -9.55 15.25
N LYS A 259 -10.48 -10.54 15.32
CA LYS A 259 -10.56 -11.49 16.43
C LYS A 259 -9.31 -12.38 16.49
N PRO A 260 -9.08 -13.08 17.61
CA PRO A 260 -8.00 -14.06 17.70
C PRO A 260 -8.02 -15.04 16.51
N ARG A 261 -6.86 -15.25 15.89
CA ARG A 261 -6.65 -16.14 14.73
C ARG A 261 -7.35 -15.71 13.43
N GLU A 262 -8.06 -14.59 13.45
CA GLU A 262 -8.73 -14.05 12.27
C GLU A 262 -7.73 -13.42 11.30
N LYS A 263 -8.09 -13.43 10.02
CA LYS A 263 -7.37 -12.76 8.95
C LYS A 263 -8.26 -11.82 8.15
N ALA A 264 -7.62 -10.85 7.51
CA ALA A 264 -8.22 -9.97 6.52
C ALA A 264 -7.26 -9.78 5.34
N TRP A 265 -7.83 -9.39 4.19
CA TRP A 265 -7.10 -9.25 2.94
C TRP A 265 -7.10 -7.79 2.49
N MET A 266 -5.98 -7.37 1.91
CA MET A 266 -5.87 -6.11 1.17
C MET A 266 -5.25 -6.42 -0.18
N THR A 267 -5.88 -5.99 -1.27
CA THR A 267 -5.34 -6.21 -2.62
C THR A 267 -5.18 -4.87 -3.32
N VAL A 268 -3.98 -4.59 -3.81
CA VAL A 268 -3.62 -3.36 -4.53
C VAL A 268 -3.34 -3.72 -5.97
N VAL A 269 -3.83 -2.93 -6.92
CA VAL A 269 -3.37 -2.96 -8.31
C VAL A 269 -2.48 -1.75 -8.58
N PHE A 270 -1.43 -1.96 -9.36
CA PHE A 270 -0.58 -0.91 -9.87
C PHE A 270 -0.55 -0.99 -11.41
N VAL A 271 -0.72 0.16 -12.06
CA VAL A 271 -0.82 0.28 -13.52
C VAL A 271 0.09 1.41 -13.98
N TYR A 272 1.02 1.10 -14.88
CA TYR A 272 1.74 2.10 -15.65
C TYR A 272 1.08 2.28 -17.03
N HIS A 273 1.14 3.51 -17.56
CA HIS A 273 0.73 3.79 -18.92
C HIS A 273 1.46 5.00 -19.49
N LYS A 274 1.67 4.99 -20.81
CA LYS A 274 2.16 6.13 -21.60
C LYS A 274 1.39 6.19 -22.92
N GLY A 275 0.60 7.24 -23.08
CA GLY A 275 -0.10 7.56 -24.32
C GLY A 275 0.59 8.69 -25.09
N ASN A 276 -0.08 9.18 -26.13
CA ASN A 276 0.44 10.24 -27.01
C ASN A 276 0.36 11.66 -26.40
N ASN A 277 -0.36 11.81 -25.27
CA ASN A 277 -0.44 13.04 -24.49
C ASN A 277 -0.92 12.73 -23.07
N LEU A 278 -0.72 13.66 -22.14
CA LEU A 278 -1.06 13.46 -20.72
C LEU A 278 -2.55 13.13 -20.49
N MET A 279 -3.46 13.75 -21.23
CA MET A 279 -4.90 13.47 -21.11
C MET A 279 -5.23 12.03 -21.47
N ASN A 280 -4.68 11.53 -22.58
CA ASN A 280 -4.81 10.13 -22.98
C ASN A 280 -4.18 9.21 -21.93
N SER A 281 -2.95 9.50 -21.49
CA SER A 281 -2.26 8.70 -20.48
C SER A 281 -3.10 8.49 -19.21
N ILE A 282 -3.57 9.60 -18.61
CA ILE A 282 -4.38 9.57 -17.39
C ILE A 282 -5.70 8.85 -17.63
N LYS A 283 -6.37 9.12 -18.75
CA LYS A 283 -7.66 8.51 -19.09
C LYS A 283 -7.54 6.98 -19.22
N GLU A 284 -6.60 6.49 -20.02
CA GLU A 284 -6.46 5.06 -20.28
C GLU A 284 -5.97 4.30 -19.05
N MET A 285 -5.07 4.86 -18.24
CA MET A 285 -4.70 4.29 -16.95
C MET A 285 -5.91 4.11 -16.03
N LYS A 286 -6.75 5.16 -15.90
CA LYS A 286 -7.97 5.09 -15.08
C LYS A 286 -8.96 4.06 -15.60
N LEU A 287 -9.19 4.01 -16.92
CA LEU A 287 -10.08 3.01 -17.53
C LEU A 287 -9.56 1.59 -17.33
N LYS A 288 -8.24 1.38 -17.43
CA LYS A 288 -7.61 0.08 -17.21
C LYS A 288 -7.81 -0.39 -15.76
N ILE A 289 -7.57 0.47 -14.77
CA ILE A 289 -7.84 0.15 -13.36
C ILE A 289 -9.31 -0.21 -13.12
N GLU A 290 -10.26 0.53 -13.72
CA GLU A 290 -11.69 0.23 -13.53
C GLU A 290 -12.12 -1.09 -14.20
N ARG A 291 -11.57 -1.43 -15.38
CA ARG A 291 -11.78 -2.74 -16.01
C ARG A 291 -11.25 -3.88 -15.14
N ILE A 292 -10.05 -3.71 -14.57
CA ILE A 292 -9.45 -4.67 -13.64
C ILE A 292 -10.31 -4.82 -12.39
N LYS A 293 -10.77 -3.70 -11.81
CA LYS A 293 -11.64 -3.72 -10.63
C LYS A 293 -12.95 -4.47 -10.89
N ALA A 294 -13.54 -4.32 -12.06
CA ALA A 294 -14.75 -5.03 -12.45
C ALA A 294 -14.53 -6.54 -12.65
N ASN A 295 -13.35 -6.96 -13.13
CA ASN A 295 -13.02 -8.37 -13.32
C ASN A 295 -12.42 -9.00 -12.04
N LYS A 296 -13.30 -9.46 -11.15
CA LYS A 296 -12.90 -10.08 -9.87
C LYS A 296 -12.01 -11.32 -10.00
N SER A 297 -12.06 -12.04 -11.12
CA SER A 297 -11.19 -13.22 -11.33
C SER A 297 -9.70 -12.90 -11.29
N LEU A 298 -9.34 -11.62 -11.47
CA LEU A 298 -7.96 -11.15 -11.43
C LEU A 298 -7.42 -10.94 -10.01
N TRP A 299 -8.27 -10.85 -8.99
CA TRP A 299 -7.83 -10.38 -7.66
C TRP A 299 -8.59 -10.96 -6.45
N ASP A 300 -9.79 -11.49 -6.65
CA ASP A 300 -10.61 -12.09 -5.59
C ASP A 300 -10.44 -13.61 -5.57
N PHE A 301 -9.34 -14.06 -4.95
CA PHE A 301 -8.95 -15.48 -4.88
C PHE A 301 -9.42 -16.22 -3.62
N LYS A 302 -10.53 -15.76 -3.00
CA LYS A 302 -11.08 -16.39 -1.78
C LYS A 302 -11.38 -17.87 -1.97
#